data_AF-A0A2J7PM47-F1
#
_entry.id   AF-A0A2J7PM47-F1
#
_cell.length_a   1.000
_cell.length_b   1.000
_cell.length_c   1.000
_cell.angle_alpha   90.00
_cell.angle_beta   90.00
_cell.angle_gamma   90.00
#
_symmetry.space_group_name_H-M   'P 1'
#
loop_
_entity.id
_entity.type
_entity.pdbx_description
1 polymer ?
#
loop_
_entity_poly.entity_id
_entity_poly.type
_entity_poly.pdbx_seq_one_letter_code
_entity_poly.pdbx_strand_id
1 'polypeptide(L)' 'MEEAYIHSSHTTPYAWSDDPSRDYFPVSKGQRPIVIHAGGDQGFIPNAYVRFKSHQKTGDYHSDMNYTNYEKWLKE' A
#
# COMPACT_ATOMS: atom_id res chain seq x y z
N MET A 1 5.91 7.36 -13.59
CA MET A 1 5.57 6.24 -12.70
C MET A 1 5.42 6.83 -11.32
N GLU A 2 4.37 6.45 -10.60
CA GLU A 2 4.18 6.77 -9.20
C GLU A 2 3.89 5.48 -8.41
N GLU A 3 4.43 5.41 -7.19
CA GLU A 3 4.21 4.31 -6.25
C GLU A 3 3.45 4.83 -5.03
N ALA A 4 2.39 4.13 -4.64
CA ALA A 4 1.63 4.41 -3.43
C ALA A 4 1.40 3.13 -2.61
N TYR A 5 1.37 3.27 -1.29
CA TYR A 5 1.07 2.18 -0.36
C TYR A 5 -0.13 2.51 0.51
N ILE A 6 -0.97 1.50 0.78
CA ILE A 6 -2.12 1.65 1.67
C ILE A 6 -1.75 1.16 3.07
N HIS A 7 -1.83 2.04 4.06
CA HIS A 7 -1.58 1.69 5.46
C HIS A 7 -2.88 1.35 6.19
N SER A 8 -3.03 0.10 6.62
CA SER A 8 -4.22 -0.36 7.35
C SER A 8 -4.24 0.04 8.82
N SER A 9 -3.11 0.43 9.40
CA SER A 9 -2.99 0.70 10.84
C SER A 9 -2.74 2.17 11.19
N HIS A 10 -3.10 3.10 10.30
CA HIS A 10 -3.25 4.51 10.68
C HIS A 10 -4.58 4.75 11.39
N THR A 11 -4.81 3.99 12.44
CA THR A 11 -5.93 4.17 13.37
C THR A 11 -5.41 4.99 14.54
N THR A 12 -6.12 6.06 14.89
CA THR A 12 -5.78 6.86 16.08
C THR A 12 -5.88 5.97 17.32
N PRO A 13 -4.93 6.07 18.28
CA PRO A 13 -5.03 5.33 19.54
C PRO A 13 -6.26 5.74 20.36
N TYR A 14 -6.90 6.85 19.99
CA TYR A 14 -8.11 7.35 20.57
C TYR A 14 -9.24 7.29 19.54
N ALA A 15 -10.31 6.60 19.89
CA ALA A 15 -11.59 6.65 19.21
C ALA A 15 -12.65 7.01 20.25
N TRP A 16 -13.60 7.86 19.90
CA TRP A 16 -14.77 8.11 20.75
C TRP A 16 -15.81 7.05 20.41
N SER A 17 -16.12 6.16 21.35
CA SER A 17 -17.18 5.17 21.20
C SER A 17 -18.05 5.07 22.44
N ASP A 18 -19.36 4.99 22.23
CA ASP A 18 -20.35 4.79 23.30
C ASP A 18 -20.49 3.30 23.70
N ASP A 19 -19.77 2.41 23.02
CA ASP A 19 -19.80 0.96 23.21
C ASP A 19 -18.48 0.47 23.85
N PRO A 20 -18.50 0.02 25.12
CA PRO A 20 -17.31 -0.43 25.83
C PRO A 20 -16.78 -1.79 25.36
N SER A 21 -17.48 -2.49 24.45
CA SER A 21 -17.00 -3.75 23.87
C SER A 21 -16.12 -3.56 22.63
N ARG A 22 -16.04 -2.34 22.10
CA ARG A 22 -15.22 -1.98 20.93
C ARG A 22 -13.89 -1.38 21.37
N ASP A 23 -13.14 -2.13 22.17
CA ASP A 23 -11.73 -1.84 22.39
C ASP A 23 -11.03 -1.86 21.02
N TYR A 24 -10.49 -0.71 20.65
CA TYR A 24 -9.91 -0.48 19.32
C TYR A 24 -8.61 -1.27 19.20
N PHE A 25 -8.69 -2.48 18.65
CA PHE A 25 -7.50 -3.28 18.36
C PHE A 25 -6.61 -2.50 17.40
N PRO A 26 -5.31 -2.32 17.70
CA PRO A 26 -4.38 -1.84 16.70
C PRO A 26 -4.38 -2.85 15.56
N VAL A 27 -4.94 -2.46 14.41
CA VAL A 27 -4.88 -3.25 13.19
C VAL A 27 -3.41 -3.60 12.99
N SER A 28 -3.11 -4.89 12.87
CA SER A 28 -1.72 -5.35 12.88
C SER A 28 -0.88 -4.58 11.85
N LYS A 29 0.41 -4.38 12.13
CA LYS A 29 1.41 -3.88 11.16
C LYS A 29 1.68 -4.96 10.08
N GLY A 30 0.62 -5.45 9.45
CA GLY A 30 0.63 -6.53 8.47
C GLY A 30 1.11 -6.07 7.10
N GLN A 31 1.04 -6.98 6.13
CA GLN A 31 1.39 -6.70 4.74
C GLN A 31 0.52 -5.59 4.16
N ARG A 32 1.15 -4.64 3.47
CA ARG A 32 0.50 -3.50 2.83
C ARG A 32 0.27 -3.81 1.36
N PRO A 33 -0.88 -3.45 0.77
CA PRO A 33 -1.00 -3.37 -0.67
C PRO A 33 -0.11 -2.23 -1.19
N ILE A 34 0.75 -2.54 -2.14
CA ILE A 34 1.50 -1.56 -2.94
C ILE A 34 0.82 -1.50 -4.31
N VAL A 35 0.60 -0.26 -4.78
CA VAL A 35 -0.01 0.05 -6.07
C VAL A 35 0.96 0.90 -6.87
N ILE A 36 1.17 0.53 -8.12
CA ILE A 36 1.96 1.28 -9.09
C ILE A 36 1.06 1.64 -10.26
N HIS A 37 1.15 2.89 -10.68
CA HIS A 37 0.49 3.36 -11.90
C HIS A 37 1.41 4.29 -12.70
N ALA A 38 1.16 4.42 -14.00
CA ALA A 38 1.56 5.59 -14.76
C ALA A 38 0.38 6.34 -15.36
N GLY A 39 0.48 7.66 -15.34
CA GLY A 39 -0.39 8.58 -16.04
C GLY A 39 0.42 9.78 -16.55
N GLY A 40 -0.18 10.51 -17.46
CA GLY A 40 0.32 11.79 -17.96
C GLY A 40 -0.84 12.76 -18.18
N ASP A 41 -0.61 13.82 -18.95
CA ASP A 41 -1.60 14.88 -19.17
C ASP A 41 -2.90 14.41 -19.84
N GLN A 42 -2.88 13.23 -20.47
CA GLN A 42 -4.03 12.58 -21.11
C GLN A 42 -4.70 11.51 -20.23
N GLY A 43 -4.33 11.44 -18.95
CA GLY A 43 -4.85 10.46 -17.99
C GLY A 43 -3.95 9.23 -17.83
N PHE A 44 -4.55 8.15 -17.33
CA PHE A 44 -3.84 6.91 -17.01
C PHE A 44 -3.47 6.11 -18.25
N ILE A 45 -2.25 5.57 -18.25
CA ILE A 45 -1.78 4.66 -19.31
C ILE A 45 -2.47 3.31 -19.12
N PRO A 46 -3.18 2.79 -20.14
CA PRO A 46 -3.77 1.45 -20.07
C PRO A 46 -2.72 0.38 -19.75
N ASN A 47 -3.10 -0.63 -18.95
CA ASN A 47 -2.24 -1.73 -18.51
C ASN A 47 -1.05 -1.35 -17.61
N ALA A 48 -0.80 -0.07 -17.33
CA ALA A 48 0.28 0.35 -16.44
C ALA A 48 -0.06 0.19 -14.94
N TYR A 49 -1.11 -0.54 -14.59
CA TYR A 49 -1.54 -0.77 -13.21
C TYR A 49 -0.99 -2.10 -12.70
N VAL A 50 -0.19 -2.04 -11.64
CA VAL A 50 0.32 -3.24 -10.96
C VAL A 50 0.03 -3.13 -9.47
N ARG A 51 -0.37 -4.26 -8.87
CA ARG A 51 -0.62 -4.38 -7.43
C ARG A 51 0.07 -5.62 -6.88
N PHE A 52 0.80 -5.45 -5.78
CA PHE A 52 1.39 -6.55 -5.03
C PHE A 52 1.31 -6.28 -3.52
N LYS A 53 1.64 -7.29 -2.70
CA LYS A 53 1.71 -7.15 -1.24
C LYS A 53 3.15 -6.90 -0.83
N SER A 54 3.35 -5.97 0.10
CA SER A 54 4.63 -5.73 0.75
C SER A 54 5.10 -6.99 1.47
N HIS A 55 6.41 -7.16 1.58
CA HIS A 55 6.94 -8.19 2.47
C HIS A 55 6.60 -7.82 3.92
N GLN A 56 6.47 -8.81 4.81
CA GLN A 56 6.33 -8.54 6.25
C GLN A 56 7.67 -8.02 6.79
N LYS A 57 7.95 -6.74 6.57
CA LYS A 57 9.10 -6.05 7.16
C LYS A 57 8.60 -4.94 8.08
N THR A 58 9.16 -4.91 9.28
CA THR A 58 9.00 -3.80 10.22
C THR A 58 10.06 -2.75 9.89
N GLY A 59 9.80 -1.85 8.92
CA GLY A 59 10.80 -0.86 8.51
C GLY A 59 10.44 -0.14 7.22
N ASP A 60 11.41 0.59 6.67
CA ASP A 60 11.29 1.31 5.41
C ASP A 60 10.94 0.35 4.25
N TYR A 61 9.83 0.61 3.56
CA TYR A 61 9.24 -0.26 2.54
C TYR A 61 9.75 0.03 1.13
N HIS A 62 10.64 1.01 0.96
CA HIS A 62 11.20 1.38 -0.36
C HIS A 62 11.94 0.21 -1.04
N SER A 63 12.32 -0.84 -0.30
CA SER A 63 12.93 -2.05 -0.88
C SER A 63 11.96 -2.97 -1.63
N ASP A 64 10.65 -2.80 -1.44
CA ASP A 64 9.65 -3.67 -2.07
C ASP A 64 9.43 -3.29 -3.54
N MET A 65 9.68 -2.04 -3.93
CA MET A 65 9.86 -1.66 -5.33
C MET A 65 11.30 -1.93 -5.76
N ASN A 66 11.51 -3.07 -6.40
CA ASN A 66 12.82 -3.53 -6.86
C ASN A 66 12.82 -3.75 -8.38
N TYR A 67 14.01 -4.03 -8.93
CA TYR A 67 14.19 -4.26 -10.37
C TYR A 67 13.19 -5.27 -10.95
N THR A 68 12.92 -6.38 -10.25
CA THR A 68 11.98 -7.42 -10.69
C THR A 68 10.57 -6.89 -10.81
N ASN A 69 10.10 -6.11 -9.83
CA ASN A 69 8.77 -5.51 -9.85
C ASN A 69 8.66 -4.38 -10.90
N TYR A 70 9.74 -3.63 -11.12
CA TYR A 70 9.82 -2.63 -12.17
C TYR A 70 9.78 -3.24 -13.58
N GLU A 71 10.55 -4.30 -13.81
CA GLU A 71 10.57 -5.03 -15.08
C GLU A 71 9.20 -5.67 -15.37
N LYS A 72 8.57 -6.24 -14.34
CA LYS A 72 7.21 -6.75 -14.44
C LYS A 72 6.22 -5.66 -14.88
N TRP A 73 6.28 -4.49 -14.25
CA TRP A 73 5.45 -3.34 -14.60
C TRP A 73 5.67 -2.81 -16.03
N LEU A 74 6.88 -2.95 -16.58
CA LEU A 74 7.16 -2.55 -17.97
C LEU A 74 6.63 -3.56 -19.00
N LYS A 75 6.48 -4.83 -18.62
CA LYS A 75 6.23 -5.94 -19.55
C LYS A 75 4.80 -6.47 -19.51
N GLU A 76 4.12 -6.34 -18.37
CA GLU A 76 2.74 -6.78 -18.13
C GLU A 76 1.79 -5.58 -18.07
#